data_AF-A0A662GHZ6-F1
#
_entry.id   AF-A0A662GHZ6-F1
#
_cell.length_a   1.000
_cell.length_b   1.000
_cell.length_c   1.000
_cell.angle_alpha   90.00
_cell.angle_beta   90.00
_cell.angle_gamma   90.00
#
_symmetry.space_group_name_H-M   'P 1'
#
loop_
_entity.id
_entity.type
_entity.pdbx_description
1 polymer ?
#
loop_
_entity_poly.entity_id
_entity_poly.type
_entity_poly.pdbx_seq_one_letter_code
_entity_poly.pdbx_strand_id
1 'polypeptide(L)'
;MHIPDGFLDPLTALITYMFSIIYAAYAFYRVRRSKKSEEIILASVLAAGIFAAQMLNWPLPGGTSLHFVGGALAGILLGPWLGFISVFVMGI
;
A
#
# COMPACT_ATOMS: atom_id res chain seq x y z
N MET A 1 -8.66 0.61 -0.11
CA MET A 1 -9.87 0.08 0.55
C MET A 1 -9.56 -1.36 0.90
N HIS A 2 -9.81 -1.76 2.15
CA HIS A 2 -9.57 -3.13 2.60
C HIS A 2 -10.79 -4.01 2.33
N ILE A 3 -10.55 -5.18 1.77
CA ILE A 3 -11.58 -6.20 1.55
C ILE A 3 -11.49 -7.17 2.73
N PRO A 4 -12.57 -7.38 3.51
CA PRO A 4 -12.54 -8.29 4.64
C PRO A 4 -12.27 -9.74 4.22
N ASP A 5 -11.67 -10.52 5.12
CA ASP A 5 -11.43 -11.94 4.89
C ASP A 5 -12.74 -12.68 4.58
N GLY A 6 -12.67 -13.62 3.63
CA GLY A 6 -13.82 -14.42 3.20
C GLY A 6 -14.75 -13.76 2.17
N PHE A 7 -14.49 -12.51 1.75
CA PHE A 7 -15.25 -11.86 0.68
C PHE A 7 -14.83 -12.29 -0.73
N LEU A 8 -13.58 -12.73 -0.90
CA LEU A 8 -13.06 -13.24 -2.18
C LEU A 8 -13.04 -14.75 -2.18
N ASP A 9 -13.42 -15.36 -3.29
CA ASP A 9 -13.22 -16.78 -3.49
C ASP A 9 -11.72 -17.11 -3.57
N PRO A 10 -11.30 -18.34 -3.22
CA PRO A 10 -9.88 -18.70 -3.15
C PRO A 10 -9.12 -18.50 -4.45
N LEU A 11 -9.77 -18.65 -5.62
CA LEU A 11 -9.12 -18.47 -6.91
C LEU A 11 -8.84 -16.99 -7.18
N THR A 12 -9.81 -16.11 -6.95
CA THR A 12 -9.62 -14.66 -7.10
C THR A 12 -8.56 -14.14 -6.12
N ALA A 13 -8.60 -14.58 -4.87
CA ALA A 13 -7.59 -14.22 -3.87
C ALA A 13 -6.17 -14.65 -4.31
N LEU A 14 -6.01 -15.88 -4.80
CA LEU A 14 -4.73 -16.39 -5.28
C LEU A 14 -4.18 -15.54 -6.44
N ILE A 15 -5.04 -15.20 -7.41
CA ILE A 15 -4.65 -14.41 -8.58
C ILE A 15 -4.21 -13.00 -8.15
N THR A 16 -4.95 -12.33 -7.26
CA THR A 16 -4.59 -10.98 -6.80
C THR A 16 -3.31 -10.97 -5.99
N TYR A 17 -3.09 -11.98 -5.13
CA TYR A 17 -1.82 -12.15 -4.42
C TYR A 17 -0.66 -12.37 -5.38
N MET A 18 -0.83 -13.22 -6.41
CA MET A 18 0.21 -13.44 -7.42
C MET A 18 0.63 -12.13 -8.11
N PHE A 19 -0.32 -11.34 -8.59
CA PHE A 19 -0.02 -10.05 -9.22
C PHE A 19 0.64 -9.07 -8.24
N SER A 20 0.15 -9.01 -6.99
CA SER A 20 0.72 -8.16 -5.95
C SER A 20 2.18 -8.50 -5.65
N ILE A 21 2.50 -9.79 -5.49
CA ILE A 21 3.86 -10.27 -5.22
C ILE A 21 4.80 -9.97 -6.39
N ILE A 22 4.35 -10.23 -7.63
CA ILE A 22 5.14 -9.94 -8.85
C ILE A 22 5.47 -8.44 -8.93
N TYR A 23 4.46 -7.59 -8.73
CA TYR A 23 4.65 -6.15 -8.78
C TYR A 23 5.55 -5.66 -7.63
N ALA A 24 5.37 -6.19 -6.41
CA ALA A 24 6.21 -5.86 -5.27
C ALA A 24 7.68 -6.22 -5.52
N ALA A 25 7.95 -7.43 -6.00
CA ALA A 25 9.30 -7.87 -6.34
C ALA A 25 9.96 -6.94 -7.37
N TYR A 26 9.20 -6.53 -8.39
CA TYR A 26 9.68 -5.57 -9.39
C TYR A 26 9.94 -4.18 -8.79
N ALA A 27 9.05 -3.66 -7.95
CA ALA A 27 9.21 -2.38 -7.28
C ALA A 27 10.46 -2.37 -6.37
N PHE A 28 10.67 -3.43 -5.58
CA PHE A 28 11.87 -3.59 -4.75
C PHE A 28 13.15 -3.63 -5.59
N TYR A 29 13.14 -4.36 -6.72
CA TYR A 29 14.27 -4.39 -7.64
C TYR A 29 14.61 -3.00 -8.19
N ARG A 30 13.59 -2.20 -8.56
CA ARG A 30 13.76 -0.82 -9.07
C ARG A 30 14.32 0.11 -8.01
N VAL A 31 13.83 0.03 -6.77
CA VAL A 31 14.21 0.92 -5.66
C VAL A 31 15.61 0.61 -5.14
N ARG A 32 16.01 -0.67 -5.11
CA ARG A 32 17.34 -1.11 -4.64
C ARG A 32 18.49 -0.46 -5.41
N ARG A 33 18.28 -0.03 -6.65
CA ARG A 33 19.33 0.51 -7.52
C ARG A 33 19.49 2.03 -7.48
N SER A 34 18.61 2.78 -6.81
CA SER A 34 18.52 4.22 -7.10
C SER A 34 18.16 5.17 -5.95
N LYS A 35 17.92 4.70 -4.72
CA LYS A 35 17.38 5.56 -3.64
C LYS A 35 18.40 5.87 -2.55
N LYS A 36 18.47 7.14 -2.16
CA LYS A 36 19.30 7.64 -1.05
C LYS A 36 18.65 7.33 0.30
N SER A 37 19.45 7.30 1.37
CA SER A 37 18.96 7.06 2.74
C SER A 37 17.86 8.05 3.16
N GLU A 38 17.98 9.32 2.75
CA GLU A 38 17.00 10.38 3.03
C GLU A 38 15.61 10.07 2.45
N GLU A 39 15.55 9.51 1.24
CA GLU A 39 14.29 9.13 0.60
C GLU A 39 13.62 7.95 1.30
N ILE A 40 14.42 7.03 1.85
CA ILE A 40 13.92 5.91 2.66
C ILE A 40 13.34 6.42 3.97
N ILE A 41 13.99 7.41 4.61
CA ILE A 41 13.46 8.05 5.84
C ILE A 41 12.13 8.75 5.54
N LEU A 42 12.06 9.54 4.46
CA LEU A 42 10.82 10.17 4.01
C LEU A 42 9.71 9.15 3.74
N ALA A 43 10.05 8.03 3.10
CA ALA A 43 9.12 6.94 2.83
C ALA A 43 8.53 6.33 4.11
N SER A 44 9.34 6.15 5.15
CA SER A 44 8.91 5.62 6.45
C SER A 44 8.04 6.62 7.21
N VAL A 45 8.39 7.91 7.23
CA VAL A 45 7.58 8.95 7.91
C VAL A 45 6.25 9.15 7.19
N LEU A 46 6.26 9.24 5.86
CA LEU A 46 5.03 9.32 5.07
C LEU A 46 4.17 8.07 5.29
N ALA A 47 4.81 6.90 5.39
CA ALA A 47 4.11 5.66 5.65
C ALA A 47 3.36 5.69 6.99
N ALA A 48 4.05 6.08 8.07
CA ALA A 48 3.44 6.23 9.39
C ALA A 48 2.29 7.25 9.40
N GLY A 49 2.45 8.38 8.68
CA GLY A 49 1.41 9.41 8.56
C GLY A 49 0.15 8.91 7.83
N ILE A 50 0.32 8.19 6.73
CA ILE A 50 -0.81 7.59 5.99
C ILE A 50 -1.49 6.52 6.85
N PHE A 51 -0.73 5.68 7.55
CA PHE A 51 -1.30 4.68 8.47
C PHE A 51 -2.15 5.32 9.56
N ALA A 52 -1.64 6.39 10.19
CA ALA A 52 -2.41 7.14 11.18
C ALA A 52 -3.69 7.75 10.58
N ALA A 53 -3.61 8.30 9.36
CA ALA A 53 -4.79 8.80 8.65
C ALA A 53 -5.79 7.69 8.27
N GLN A 54 -5.32 6.48 7.99
CA GLN A 54 -6.17 5.31 7.70
C GLN A 54 -6.97 4.83 8.91
N MET A 55 -6.49 5.07 10.14
CA MET A 55 -7.24 4.78 11.35
C MET A 55 -8.52 5.62 11.46
N LEU A 56 -8.57 6.77 10.79
CA LEU A 56 -9.80 7.55 10.61
C LEU A 56 -10.67 6.90 9.54
N ASN A 57 -11.39 5.85 9.94
CA ASN A 57 -12.26 5.07 9.06
C ASN A 57 -13.71 5.12 9.53
N TRP A 58 -14.63 5.17 8.56
CA TRP A 58 -16.08 5.12 8.78
C TRP A 58 -16.65 3.82 8.21
N PRO A 59 -17.48 3.09 8.97
CA PRO A 59 -18.12 1.88 8.46
C PRO A 59 -19.12 2.24 7.37
N LEU A 60 -19.06 1.52 6.24
CA LEU A 60 -20.04 1.62 5.17
C LEU A 60 -20.97 0.39 5.21
N PRO A 61 -22.28 0.57 4.91
CA PRO A 61 -23.18 -0.55 4.69
C PRO A 61 -22.64 -1.46 3.58
N GLY A 62 -22.51 -2.76 3.84
CA GLY A 62 -21.90 -3.72 2.91
C GLY A 62 -20.55 -4.30 3.35
N GLY A 63 -20.08 -3.99 4.56
CA GLY A 63 -18.97 -4.70 5.21
C GLY A 63 -17.58 -4.12 5.01
N THR A 64 -17.45 -3.05 4.23
CA THR A 64 -16.19 -2.31 4.04
C THR A 64 -16.18 -1.00 4.83
N SER A 65 -15.03 -0.33 4.91
CA SER A 65 -14.91 1.00 5.53
C SER A 65 -14.46 2.06 4.52
N LEU A 66 -15.02 3.26 4.65
CA LEU A 66 -14.51 4.47 4.00
C LEU A 66 -13.32 4.99 4.81
N HIS A 67 -12.17 5.15 4.17
CA HIS A 67 -10.99 5.71 4.83
C HIS A 67 -10.06 6.40 3.84
N PHE A 68 -9.16 7.23 4.35
CA PHE A 68 -8.09 7.81 3.54
C PHE A 68 -7.18 6.72 2.99
N VAL A 69 -6.81 6.77 1.71
CA VAL A 69 -5.99 5.70 1.08
C VAL A 69 -4.51 6.07 1.00
N GLY A 70 -4.17 7.35 0.82
CA GLY A 70 -2.78 7.84 0.79
C GLY A 70 -1.91 7.41 -0.41
N GLY A 71 -2.35 6.44 -1.23
CA GLY A 71 -1.55 5.91 -2.34
C GLY A 71 -1.18 6.93 -3.42
N ALA A 72 -2.11 7.80 -3.81
CA ALA A 72 -1.82 8.87 -4.77
C ALA A 72 -0.78 9.85 -4.22
N LEU A 73 -0.91 10.25 -2.95
CA LEU A 73 0.04 11.13 -2.27
C LEU A 73 1.44 10.48 -2.22
N ALA A 74 1.53 9.21 -1.83
CA ALA A 74 2.78 8.46 -1.81
C ALA A 74 3.42 8.35 -3.21
N GLY A 75 2.61 8.09 -4.25
CA GLY A 75 3.08 8.02 -5.64
C GLY A 75 3.60 9.36 -6.17
N ILE A 76 2.94 10.48 -5.82
CA ILE A 76 3.36 11.83 -6.23
C ILE A 76 4.68 12.21 -5.55
N LEU A 77 4.82 11.96 -4.25
CA LEU A 77 5.99 12.41 -3.48
C LEU A 77 7.22 11.51 -3.64
N LEU A 78 7.03 10.19 -3.73
CA LEU A 78 8.13 9.21 -3.71
C LEU A 78 8.35 8.52 -5.06
N GLY A 79 7.47 8.79 -6.03
CA GLY A 79 7.40 8.09 -7.30
C GLY A 79 6.67 6.74 -7.19
N PRO A 80 6.44 6.08 -8.33
CA PRO A 80 5.57 4.90 -8.41
C PRO A 80 6.09 3.68 -7.64
N TRP A 81 7.42 3.53 -7.51
CA TRP A 81 8.03 2.36 -6.89
C TRP A 81 8.12 2.49 -5.38
N LEU A 82 8.74 3.57 -4.89
CA LEU A 82 8.92 3.78 -3.45
C LEU A 82 7.60 4.13 -2.78
N GLY A 83 6.73 4.90 -3.46
CA GLY A 83 5.37 5.17 -2.98
C GLY A 83 4.52 3.90 -2.86
N PHE A 84 4.64 2.97 -3.81
CA PHE A 84 4.00 1.65 -3.67
C PHE A 84 4.53 0.90 -2.44
N ILE A 85 5.85 0.81 -2.26
CA ILE A 85 6.45 0.09 -1.12
C ILE A 85 5.99 0.68 0.21
N SER A 86 5.91 2.02 0.32
CA SER A 86 5.39 2.70 1.50
C SER A 86 3.98 2.26 1.86
N VAL A 87 3.07 2.12 0.88
CA VAL A 87 1.70 1.67 1.13
C VAL A 87 1.62 0.16 1.33
N PHE A 88 2.42 -0.60 0.61
CA PHE A 88 2.46 -2.06 0.69
C PHE A 88 2.85 -2.56 2.09
N VAL A 89 3.79 -1.90 2.77
CA VAL A 89 4.26 -2.34 4.11
C VAL A 89 3.26 -2.08 5.23
N MET A 90 2.29 -1.19 5.04
CA MET A 90 1.26 -0.90 6.05
C MET A 90 0.15 -1.95 6.11
N GLY A 91 0.11 -2.90 5.16
CA GLY A 91 -1.01 -3.79 4.91
C GLY A 91 -1.71 -4.27 6.20
N ILE A 92 -2.98 -3.84 6.33
CA ILE A 92 -3.94 -4.26 7.36
C ILE A 92 -4.88 -5.28 6.72
#